data_AF-A0A2M6WT92-F1
#
_entry.id   AF-A0A2M6WT92-F1
#
_cell.length_a   1.000
_cell.length_b   1.000
_cell.length_c   1.000
_cell.angle_alpha   90.00
_cell.angle_beta   90.00
_cell.angle_gamma   90.00
#
_symmetry.space_group_name_H-M   'P 1'
#
loop_
_entity.id
_entity.type
_entity.pdbx_description
1 polymer ?
#
loop_
_entity_poly.entity_id
_entity_poly.type
_entity_poly.pdbx_seq_one_letter_code
_entity_poly.pdbx_strand_id
1 'polypeptide(L)'
;MGIAKWLMFLSVIGFLARPVLAQSNSDPIGPTAALDRLKVVAEPFNPSTDENTFISYLGYVLTVFFSMFGVIFTGLIIYAGYSWMTAAGDNTKVVRATSIIRNSIFGIIVVVGAYAIWQFIFVRVVQGS
;
A
#
# COMPACT_ATOMS: atom_id res chain seq x y z
N MET A 1 -6.22 11.11 26.57
CA MET A 1 -6.01 9.89 25.75
C MET A 1 -4.85 10.17 24.81
N GLY A 2 -3.64 10.08 25.37
CA GLY A 2 -2.43 10.61 24.76
C GLY A 2 -1.86 9.72 23.66
N ILE A 3 -0.93 10.32 22.92
CA ILE A 3 0.14 9.84 22.02
C ILE A 3 0.30 8.31 21.83
N ALA A 4 0.06 7.48 22.84
CA ALA A 4 -0.05 6.03 22.75
C ALA A 4 -1.02 5.54 21.65
N LYS A 5 -2.17 6.20 21.43
CA LYS A 5 -3.09 5.85 20.33
C LYS A 5 -2.50 6.14 18.94
N TRP A 6 -1.62 7.14 18.84
CA TRP A 6 -0.93 7.52 17.60
C TRP A 6 0.27 6.59 17.31
N LEU A 7 0.97 6.13 18.35
CA LEU A 7 2.05 5.14 18.25
C LEU A 7 1.56 3.75 17.82
N MET A 8 0.34 3.34 18.20
CA MET A 8 -0.25 2.09 17.71
C MET A 8 -0.58 2.14 16.21
N PHE A 9 -1.05 3.28 15.69
CA PHE A 9 -1.27 3.49 14.25
C PHE A 9 0.05 3.47 13.46
N LEU A 10 1.13 4.02 14.04
CA LEU A 10 2.47 4.03 13.42
C LEU A 10 3.13 2.63 13.44
N SER A 11 2.84 1.82 14.46
CA SER A 11 3.27 0.42 14.54
C SER A 11 2.65 -0.46 13.46
N VAL A 12 1.42 -0.19 13.01
CA VAL A 12 0.75 -0.99 11.97
C VAL A 12 1.39 -0.73 10.59
N ILE A 13 1.80 0.51 10.33
CA ILE A 13 2.56 0.89 9.12
C ILE A 13 3.96 0.25 9.12
N GLY A 14 4.63 0.20 10.28
CA GLY A 14 5.92 -0.48 10.43
C GLY A 14 5.85 -2.01 10.35
N PHE A 15 4.70 -2.62 10.65
CA PHE A 15 4.50 -4.07 10.57
C PHE A 15 4.28 -4.56 9.13
N LEU A 16 3.65 -3.76 8.27
CA LEU A 16 3.49 -4.06 6.84
C LEU A 16 4.78 -3.85 6.03
N ALA A 17 5.71 -3.03 6.54
CA ALA A 17 7.05 -2.84 5.98
C ALA A 17 8.08 -3.86 6.50
N ARG A 18 7.67 -4.81 7.37
CA ARG A 18 8.52 -5.97 7.60
C ARG A 18 8.49 -6.80 6.32
N PRO A 19 9.63 -6.94 5.63
CA PRO A 19 9.66 -7.71 4.41
C PRO A 19 9.15 -9.11 4.72
N VAL A 20 8.41 -9.66 3.77
CA VAL A 20 8.11 -11.08 3.60
C VAL A 20 9.44 -11.86 3.61
N LEU A 21 10.01 -12.04 4.80
CA LEU A 21 11.29 -12.73 5.06
C LEU A 21 11.27 -13.46 6.40
N ALA A 22 10.10 -13.58 7.06
CA ALA A 22 9.96 -14.43 8.24
C ALA A 22 9.77 -15.93 7.90
N GLN A 23 10.25 -16.39 6.74
CA GLN A 23 10.60 -17.79 6.54
C GLN A 23 12.12 -17.92 6.68
N SER A 24 12.59 -18.15 7.90
CA SER A 24 13.91 -18.78 8.08
C SER A 24 13.73 -20.28 7.85
N ASN A 25 13.94 -20.73 6.62
CA ASN A 25 14.46 -22.08 6.45
C ASN A 25 15.91 -22.03 6.93
N SER A 26 16.23 -22.90 7.88
CA SER A 26 17.49 -22.97 8.59
C SER A 26 18.60 -23.49 7.65
N ASP A 27 19.14 -22.62 6.81
CA ASP A 27 20.37 -22.90 6.06
C ASP A 27 21.57 -22.15 6.69
N PRO A 28 22.80 -22.72 6.60
CA PRO A 28 23.88 -22.45 7.55
C PRO A 28 24.41 -21.01 7.47
N ILE A 29 24.75 -20.47 8.63
CA ILE A 29 25.35 -19.15 8.83
C ILE A 29 26.73 -19.11 8.15
N GLY A 30 26.81 -18.47 6.99
CA GLY A 30 28.04 -18.18 6.25
C GLY A 30 27.96 -16.84 5.51
N PRO A 31 29.09 -16.26 5.04
CA PRO A 31 29.14 -14.96 4.38
C PRO A 31 28.22 -14.84 3.15
N THR A 32 27.87 -15.96 2.54
CA THR A 32 26.95 -16.06 1.40
C THR A 32 25.47 -15.85 1.78
N ALA A 33 25.07 -16.17 3.01
CA ALA A 33 23.67 -16.01 3.46
C ALA A 33 23.26 -14.53 3.61
N ALA A 34 24.21 -13.67 3.98
CA ALA A 34 24.00 -12.22 3.99
C ALA A 34 23.88 -11.68 2.55
N LEU A 35 24.68 -12.20 1.62
CA LEU A 35 24.63 -11.84 0.20
C LEU A 35 23.33 -12.31 -0.47
N ASP A 36 22.81 -13.49 -0.13
CA ASP A 36 21.52 -13.99 -0.65
C ASP A 36 20.34 -13.20 -0.10
N ARG A 37 20.38 -12.81 1.18
CA ARG A 37 19.37 -11.92 1.77
C ARG A 37 19.39 -10.52 1.16
N LEU A 38 20.58 -10.02 0.83
CA LEU A 38 20.73 -8.77 0.09
C LEU A 38 20.24 -8.92 -1.35
N LYS A 39 20.47 -10.06 -2.02
CA LYS A 39 19.95 -10.34 -3.36
C LYS A 39 18.42 -10.39 -3.41
N VAL A 40 17.74 -10.96 -2.42
CA VAL A 40 16.25 -10.96 -2.39
C VAL A 40 15.68 -9.54 -2.23
N VAL A 41 16.37 -8.68 -1.49
CA VAL A 41 16.00 -7.26 -1.35
C VAL A 41 16.45 -6.44 -2.56
N ALA A 42 17.52 -6.85 -3.23
CA ALA A 42 18.11 -6.18 -4.40
C ALA A 42 17.58 -6.69 -5.75
N GLU A 43 16.88 -7.82 -5.83
CA GLU A 43 16.26 -8.37 -7.03
C GLU A 43 15.29 -7.37 -7.71
N PRO A 44 14.38 -6.70 -6.98
CA PRO A 44 13.58 -5.63 -7.58
C PRO A 44 14.40 -4.38 -7.94
N PHE A 45 15.65 -4.28 -7.49
CA PHE A 45 16.60 -3.22 -7.79
C PHE A 45 17.71 -3.65 -8.77
N ASN A 46 17.61 -4.82 -9.42
CA ASN A 46 18.60 -5.23 -10.41
C ASN A 46 18.43 -4.37 -11.67
N PRO A 47 19.31 -3.38 -11.93
CA PRO A 47 19.21 -2.54 -13.11
C PRO A 47 19.85 -3.34 -14.26
N SER A 48 19.24 -4.46 -14.64
CA SER A 48 19.57 -5.08 -15.91
C SER A 48 19.24 -4.08 -17.00
N THR A 49 20.24 -3.75 -17.80
CA THR A 49 20.27 -2.72 -18.84
C THR A 49 19.42 -3.10 -20.06
N ASP A 50 18.23 -3.62 -19.84
CA ASP A 50 17.23 -3.94 -20.86
C ASP A 50 16.10 -2.91 -20.76
N GLU A 51 15.50 -2.56 -21.90
CA GLU A 51 14.51 -1.49 -22.13
C GLU A 51 13.30 -1.43 -21.18
N ASN A 52 13.19 -2.35 -20.22
CA ASN A 52 12.11 -2.48 -19.23
C ASN A 52 12.43 -1.89 -17.85
N THR A 53 13.59 -1.24 -17.66
CA THR A 53 13.97 -0.62 -16.38
C THR A 53 13.02 0.50 -15.97
N PHE A 54 12.53 1.30 -16.93
CA PHE A 54 11.57 2.38 -16.67
C PHE A 54 10.24 1.83 -16.14
N ILE A 55 9.79 0.71 -16.69
CA ILE A 55 8.54 0.06 -16.31
C ILE A 55 8.64 -0.57 -14.92
N SER A 56 9.79 -1.18 -14.60
CA SER A 56 10.05 -1.74 -13.27
C SER A 56 10.09 -0.66 -12.19
N TYR A 57 10.73 0.48 -12.48
CA TYR A 57 10.76 1.62 -11.58
C TYR A 57 9.37 2.18 -11.29
N LEU A 58 8.54 2.33 -12.32
CA LEU A 58 7.16 2.78 -12.15
C LEU A 58 6.30 1.78 -11.38
N GLY A 59 6.47 0.47 -11.63
CA GLY A 59 5.78 -0.58 -10.86
C GLY A 59 6.08 -0.51 -9.36
N TYR A 60 7.34 -0.26 -9.00
CA TYR A 60 7.75 -0.05 -7.60
C TYR A 60 7.10 1.20 -6.99
N VAL A 61 7.17 2.33 -7.70
CA VAL A 61 6.56 3.59 -7.26
C VAL A 61 5.06 3.41 -7.04
N LEU A 62 4.32 2.85 -8.01
CA LEU A 62 2.88 2.61 -7.87
C LEU A 62 2.57 1.72 -6.66
N THR A 63 3.33 0.65 -6.44
CA THR A 63 3.12 -0.27 -5.33
C THR A 63 3.25 0.45 -3.98
N VAL A 64 4.29 1.26 -3.81
CA VAL A 64 4.49 2.05 -2.59
C VAL A 64 3.37 3.07 -2.41
N PHE A 65 3.03 3.82 -3.46
CA PHE A 65 1.95 4.82 -3.41
C PHE A 65 0.60 4.18 -3.06
N PHE A 66 0.23 3.09 -3.72
CA PHE A 66 -1.06 2.43 -3.52
C PHE A 66 -1.18 1.80 -2.13
N SER A 67 -0.09 1.28 -1.57
CA SER A 67 -0.07 0.75 -0.20
C SER A 67 -0.43 1.85 0.82
N MET A 68 0.10 3.06 0.63
CA MET A 68 -0.17 4.18 1.52
C MET A 68 -1.62 4.66 1.39
N PHE A 69 -2.13 4.75 0.17
CA PHE A 69 -3.54 5.10 -0.07
C PHE A 69 -4.51 4.10 0.58
N GLY A 70 -4.26 2.80 0.48
CA GLY A 70 -5.11 1.78 1.11
C GLY A 70 -5.25 1.96 2.63
N VAL A 71 -4.14 2.24 3.32
CA VAL A 71 -4.13 2.50 4.77
C VAL A 71 -4.88 3.79 5.12
N ILE A 72 -4.65 4.85 4.36
CA ILE A 72 -5.32 6.15 4.56
C ILE A 72 -6.83 6.01 4.41
N PHE A 73 -7.31 5.44 3.30
CA PHE A 73 -8.74 5.27 3.05
C PHE A 73 -9.42 4.39 4.11
N THR A 74 -8.75 3.32 4.53
CA THR A 74 -9.24 2.46 5.63
C THR A 74 -9.41 3.26 6.93
N GLY A 75 -8.43 4.11 7.27
CA GLY A 75 -8.51 5.00 8.43
C GLY A 75 -9.66 6.02 8.35
N LEU A 76 -9.89 6.60 7.17
CA LEU A 76 -11.00 7.54 6.94
C LEU A 76 -12.37 6.88 7.11
N ILE A 77 -12.55 5.66 6.59
CA ILE A 77 -13.80 4.90 6.72
C ILE A 77 -14.11 4.60 8.19
N ILE A 78 -13.09 4.18 8.96
CA ILE A 78 -13.25 3.92 10.40
C ILE A 78 -13.64 5.20 11.15
N TYR A 79 -12.95 6.32 10.87
CA TYR A 79 -13.26 7.61 11.49
C TYR A 79 -14.68 8.08 11.16
N ALA A 80 -15.07 8.00 9.89
CA ALA A 80 -16.40 8.40 9.45
C ALA A 80 -17.48 7.48 10.02
N GLY A 81 -17.24 6.17 10.08
CA GLY A 81 -18.13 5.20 10.71
C GLY A 81 -18.36 5.51 12.19
N TYR A 82 -17.30 5.83 12.93
CA TYR A 82 -17.43 6.26 14.33
C TYR A 82 -18.23 7.55 14.47
N SER A 83 -18.00 8.54 13.60
CA SER A 83 -18.79 9.78 13.57
C SER A 83 -20.26 9.56 13.22
N TRP A 84 -20.57 8.54 12.42
CA TRP A 84 -21.94 8.18 12.06
C TRP A 84 -22.66 7.51 13.23
N MET A 85 -22.00 6.56 13.90
CA MET A 85 -22.55 5.84 15.07
C MET A 85 -22.73 6.75 16.29
N THR A 86 -21.87 7.76 16.46
CA THR A 86 -21.95 8.72 17.57
C THR A 86 -22.86 9.92 17.30
N ALA A 87 -23.51 9.99 16.14
CA ALA A 87 -24.34 11.13 15.76
C ALA A 87 -25.63 11.26 16.62
N ALA A 88 -26.08 10.19 17.30
CA ALA A 88 -27.19 10.22 18.26
C ALA A 88 -28.47 10.95 17.81
N GLY A 89 -28.75 10.97 16.50
CA GLY A 89 -29.91 11.65 15.90
C GLY A 89 -29.65 13.06 15.33
N ASP A 90 -28.44 13.59 15.46
CA ASP A 90 -28.03 14.85 14.80
C ASP A 90 -27.82 14.62 13.30
N ASN A 91 -28.78 15.06 12.50
CA ASN A 91 -28.75 14.97 11.03
C ASN A 91 -27.49 15.59 10.43
N THR A 92 -26.92 16.64 11.03
CA THR A 92 -25.72 17.32 10.53
C THR A 92 -24.51 16.40 10.58
N LYS A 93 -24.37 15.65 11.68
CA LYS A 93 -23.26 14.70 11.88
C LYS A 93 -23.42 13.48 10.98
N VAL A 94 -24.66 13.00 10.80
CA VAL A 94 -24.96 11.91 9.86
C VAL A 94 -24.60 12.28 8.43
N VAL A 95 -25.01 13.46 7.97
CA VAL A 95 -24.72 13.95 6.61
C VAL A 95 -23.22 14.12 6.39
N ARG A 96 -22.50 14.70 7.37
CA ARG A 96 -21.05 14.85 7.30
C ARG A 96 -20.31 13.50 7.29
N ALA A 97 -20.71 12.54 8.11
CA ALA A 97 -20.09 11.22 8.11
C ALA A 97 -20.32 10.49 6.78
N THR A 98 -21.55 10.57 6.26
CA THR A 98 -21.93 9.95 4.99
C THR A 98 -21.20 10.58 3.79
N SER A 99 -20.97 11.89 3.80
CA SER A 99 -20.20 12.55 2.75
C SER A 99 -18.73 12.10 2.77
N ILE A 100 -18.11 11.95 3.94
CA ILE A 100 -16.75 11.42 4.05
C ILE A 100 -16.67 9.99 3.52
N ILE A 101 -17.65 9.14 3.83
CA ILE A 101 -17.72 7.76 3.30
C ILE A 101 -17.83 7.76 1.78
N ARG A 102 -18.75 8.55 1.21
CA ARG A 102 -18.92 8.67 -0.25
C ARG A 102 -17.64 9.14 -0.93
N ASN A 103 -17.01 10.20 -0.42
CA ASN A 103 -15.76 10.71 -0.96
C ASN A 103 -14.62 9.67 -0.86
N SER A 104 -14.57 8.90 0.22
CA SER A 104 -13.58 7.83 0.40
C SER A 104 -13.78 6.70 -0.62
N ILE A 105 -15.03 6.32 -0.91
CA ILE A 105 -15.35 5.30 -1.93
C ILE A 105 -14.94 5.76 -3.33
N PHE A 106 -15.20 7.01 -3.70
CA PHE A 106 -14.75 7.56 -4.98
C PHE A 106 -13.23 7.55 -5.09
N GLY A 107 -12.50 7.83 -4.00
CA GLY A 107 -11.04 7.72 -3.97
C GLY A 107 -10.54 6.29 -4.26
N ILE A 108 -11.16 5.27 -3.66
CA ILE A 108 -10.82 3.87 -3.93
C ILE A 108 -11.11 3.50 -5.39
N ILE A 109 -12.24 3.94 -5.92
CA ILE A 109 -12.62 3.70 -7.33
C ILE A 109 -11.57 4.25 -8.30
N VAL A 110 -11.08 5.47 -8.06
CA VAL A 110 -10.07 6.09 -8.93
C VAL A 110 -8.74 5.35 -8.85
N VAL A 111 -8.33 4.92 -7.65
CA VAL A 111 -7.10 4.12 -7.46
C VAL A 111 -7.18 2.80 -8.21
N VAL A 112 -8.29 2.06 -8.08
CA VAL A 112 -8.50 0.81 -8.83
C VAL A 112 -8.53 1.05 -10.33
N GLY A 113 -9.21 2.11 -10.79
CA GLY A 113 -9.26 2.50 -12.19
C GLY A 113 -7.88 2.84 -12.76
N ALA A 114 -7.04 3.55 -12.00
CA ALA A 114 -5.68 3.88 -12.39
C ALA A 114 -4.80 2.63 -12.53
N TYR A 115 -4.95 1.63 -11.64
CA TYR A 115 -4.23 0.36 -11.76
C TYR A 115 -4.68 -0.46 -12.97
N ALA A 116 -5.99 -0.47 -13.26
CA ALA A 116 -6.51 -1.15 -14.44
C ALA A 116 -5.94 -0.55 -15.74
N ILE A 117 -5.85 0.79 -15.82
CA ILE A 117 -5.23 1.48 -16.97
C ILE A 117 -3.74 1.18 -17.04
N TRP A 118 -3.03 1.21 -15.91
CA TRP A 118 -1.60 0.84 -15.83
C TRP A 118 -1.35 -0.56 -16.39
N GLN A 119 -2.11 -1.56 -15.92
CA GLN A 119 -2.01 -2.94 -16.38
C GLN A 119 -2.35 -3.08 -17.86
N PHE A 120 -3.33 -2.33 -18.35
CA PHE A 120 -3.66 -2.32 -19.78
C PHE A 120 -2.48 -1.83 -20.63
N ILE A 121 -1.82 -0.74 -20.23
CA ILE A 121 -0.64 -0.23 -20.94
C ILE A 121 0.51 -1.24 -20.85
N PHE A 122 0.75 -1.80 -19.66
CA PHE A 122 1.81 -2.79 -19.44
C PHE A 122 1.64 -4.01 -20.35
N VAL A 123 0.47 -4.64 -20.35
CA VAL A 123 0.21 -5.84 -21.16
C VAL A 123 0.28 -5.53 -22.65
N ARG A 124 -0.26 -4.39 -23.10
CA ARG A 124 -0.31 -4.06 -24.53
C ARG A 124 1.02 -3.60 -25.11
N VAL A 125 1.83 -2.89 -24.34
CA VAL A 125 3.07 -2.25 -24.82
C VAL A 125 4.31 -3.11 -24.52
N VAL A 126 4.33 -3.83 -23.40
CA VAL A 126 5.54 -4.56 -22.93
C VAL A 126 5.51 -6.03 -23.31
N GLN A 127 4.35 -6.69 -23.22
CA GLN A 127 4.20 -8.10 -23.61
C GLN A 127 3.76 -8.28 -25.07
N GLY A 128 3.37 -7.19 -25.74
CA GLY A 128 2.85 -7.20 -27.11
C GLY A 128 3.91 -7.09 -28.22
N SER A 129 5.20 -6.99 -27.87
CA SER A 129 6.34 -6.99 -28.79
C SER A 129 7.12 -8.28 -28.72
#